data_AF-A0A382F9N5-F1
#
_entry.id   AF-A0A382F9N5-F1
#
_cell.length_a   1.000
_cell.length_b   1.000
_cell.length_c   1.000
_cell.angle_alpha   90.00
_cell.angle_beta   90.00
_cell.angle_gamma   90.00
#
_symmetry.space_group_name_H-M   'P 1'
#
loop_
_entity.id
_entity.type
_entity.pdbx_description
1 polymer ?
#
loop_
_entity_poly.entity_id
_entity_poly.type
_entity_poly.pdbx_seq_one_letter_code
_entity_poly.pdbx_strand_id
1 'polypeptide(L)'
;MTIEDAKNQRSDITLQGTIEEKGEPRTVNTKYGETQVCDSYLKDETGRIKLTLWGEDIEKVKNGDTVSIQGAYTTTFRNEVQLNVPKKNGKLEVISN
;
A
#
# COMPACT_ATOMS: atom_id res chain seq x y z
N MET A 1 -6.69 6.22 -11.87
CA MET A 1 -6.13 4.93 -12.31
C MET A 1 -6.73 3.87 -11.42
N THR A 2 -7.05 2.70 -11.96
CA THR A 2 -7.75 1.66 -11.20
C THR A 2 -6.77 0.71 -10.53
N ILE A 3 -7.25 -0.07 -9.54
CA ILE A 3 -6.44 -1.13 -8.94
C ILE A 3 -6.06 -2.21 -9.98
N GLU A 4 -6.91 -2.46 -10.96
CA GLU A 4 -6.62 -3.44 -12.01
C GLU A 4 -5.49 -2.97 -12.94
N ASP A 5 -5.51 -1.69 -13.35
CA ASP A 5 -4.42 -1.07 -14.09
C ASP A 5 -3.11 -1.08 -13.28
N ALA A 6 -3.22 -0.75 -11.99
CA ALA A 6 -2.08 -0.76 -11.08
C ALA A 6 -1.40 -2.13 -11.00
N LYS A 7 -2.15 -3.25 -11.05
CA LYS A 7 -1.57 -4.61 -11.09
C LYS A 7 -0.74 -4.87 -12.35
N ASN A 8 -1.07 -4.20 -13.44
CA ASN A 8 -0.37 -4.33 -14.72
C ASN A 8 0.80 -3.34 -14.85
N GLN A 9 0.79 -2.25 -14.09
CA GLN A 9 1.81 -1.21 -14.12
C GLN A 9 2.88 -1.46 -13.06
N ARG A 10 4.17 -1.42 -13.43
CA ARG A 10 5.26 -1.77 -12.50
C ARG A 10 5.80 -0.62 -11.65
N SER A 11 5.46 0.63 -11.95
CA SER A 11 5.99 1.84 -11.29
C SER A 11 5.14 3.07 -11.60
N ASP A 12 5.27 4.13 -10.80
CA ASP A 12 4.52 5.41 -10.95
C ASP A 12 2.99 5.27 -10.86
N ILE A 13 2.55 4.35 -10.01
CA ILE A 13 1.13 4.08 -9.81
C ILE A 13 0.53 5.16 -8.93
N THR A 14 -0.56 5.76 -9.43
CA THR A 14 -1.29 6.80 -8.73
C THR A 14 -2.77 6.44 -8.68
N LEU A 15 -3.26 6.02 -7.52
CA LEU A 15 -4.64 5.57 -7.32
C LEU A 15 -5.17 5.98 -5.97
N GLN A 16 -6.48 5.99 -5.85
CA GLN A 16 -7.19 6.24 -4.61
C GLN A 16 -7.95 4.98 -4.26
N GLY A 17 -8.06 4.69 -2.96
CA GLY A 17 -8.83 3.56 -2.51
C GLY A 17 -9.12 3.65 -1.03
N THR A 18 -10.05 2.82 -0.57
CA THR A 18 -10.43 2.76 0.83
C THR A 18 -9.80 1.54 1.47
N ILE A 19 -9.28 1.70 2.68
CA ILE A 19 -8.70 0.60 3.46
C ILE A 19 -9.86 -0.23 4.00
N GLU A 20 -10.09 -1.38 3.38
CA GLU A 20 -11.10 -2.33 3.84
C GLU A 20 -10.65 -2.98 5.15
N GLU A 21 -9.38 -3.41 5.21
CA GLU A 21 -8.82 -4.09 6.37
C GLU A 21 -7.31 -3.89 6.45
N LYS A 22 -6.81 -3.40 7.58
CA LYS A 22 -5.40 -3.35 7.93
C LYS A 22 -5.06 -4.61 8.70
N GLY A 23 -4.14 -5.38 8.16
CA GLY A 23 -3.56 -6.54 8.83
C GLY A 23 -2.63 -6.13 9.96
N GLU A 24 -1.98 -7.12 10.56
CA GLU A 24 -1.09 -6.89 11.69
C GLU A 24 0.28 -6.35 11.22
N PRO A 25 0.78 -5.26 11.84
CA PRO A 25 2.14 -4.81 11.59
C PRO A 25 3.12 -5.85 12.13
N ARG A 26 4.01 -6.31 11.25
CA ARG A 26 5.10 -7.22 11.58
C ARG A 26 6.43 -6.52 11.46
N THR A 27 7.33 -6.86 12.36
CA THR A 27 8.70 -6.35 12.34
C THR A 27 9.56 -7.28 11.50
N VAL A 28 10.15 -6.77 10.43
CA VAL A 28 11.05 -7.50 9.54
C VAL A 28 12.48 -7.00 9.70
N ASN A 29 13.42 -7.92 9.81
CA ASN A 29 14.83 -7.59 9.91
C ASN A 29 15.43 -7.56 8.49
N THR A 30 15.74 -6.37 8.00
CA THR A 30 16.35 -6.17 6.68
C THR A 30 17.86 -6.02 6.83
N LYS A 31 18.59 -6.13 5.71
CA LYS A 31 20.05 -5.97 5.66
C LYS A 31 20.54 -4.58 6.12
N TYR A 32 19.63 -3.60 6.22
CA TYR A 32 19.90 -2.23 6.64
C TYR A 32 19.38 -1.91 8.06
N GLY A 33 18.69 -2.84 8.71
CA GLY A 33 18.12 -2.66 10.04
C GLY A 33 16.74 -3.29 10.20
N GLU A 34 16.23 -3.21 11.42
CA GLU A 34 14.86 -3.58 11.76
C GLU A 34 13.88 -2.55 11.19
N THR A 35 12.82 -3.01 10.53
CA THR A 35 11.76 -2.14 10.03
C THR A 35 10.40 -2.79 10.22
N GLN A 36 9.37 -1.97 10.37
CA GLN A 36 8.00 -2.44 10.50
C GLN A 36 7.32 -2.42 9.15
N VAL A 37 6.58 -3.47 8.86
CA VAL A 37 5.79 -3.62 7.64
C VAL A 37 4.38 -4.08 8.02
N CYS A 38 3.36 -3.46 7.43
CA CYS A 38 1.97 -3.81 7.67
C CYS A 38 1.29 -4.06 6.33
N ASP A 39 0.70 -5.23 6.17
CA ASP A 39 -0.11 -5.53 5.00
C ASP A 39 -1.53 -5.04 5.27
N SER A 40 -2.08 -4.24 4.36
CA SER A 40 -3.45 -3.75 4.39
C SER A 40 -4.14 -4.12 3.09
N TYR A 41 -5.46 -4.17 3.09
CA TYR A 41 -6.29 -4.39 1.93
C TYR A 41 -6.90 -3.07 1.52
N LEU A 42 -6.44 -2.59 0.37
CA LEU A 42 -7.03 -1.46 -0.30
C LEU A 42 -8.08 -1.96 -1.28
N LYS A 43 -9.26 -1.38 -1.23
CA LYS A 43 -10.38 -1.66 -2.12
C LYS A 43 -10.77 -0.41 -2.87
N ASP A 44 -11.07 -0.62 -4.13
CA ASP A 44 -11.55 0.39 -5.07
C ASP A 44 -12.66 -0.21 -5.93
N GLU A 45 -13.28 0.59 -6.80
CA GLU A 45 -14.40 0.18 -7.65
C GLU A 45 -14.05 -1.00 -8.58
N THR A 46 -12.79 -1.14 -8.99
CA THR A 46 -12.36 -2.24 -9.86
C THR A 46 -11.95 -3.52 -9.13
N GLY A 47 -11.74 -3.47 -7.82
CA GLY A 47 -11.34 -4.64 -7.05
C GLY A 47 -10.54 -4.32 -5.80
N ARG A 48 -9.76 -5.31 -5.34
CA ARG A 48 -8.93 -5.18 -4.14
C ARG A 48 -7.47 -5.55 -4.42
N ILE A 49 -6.56 -4.88 -3.71
CA ILE A 49 -5.11 -5.12 -3.74
C ILE A 49 -4.53 -5.07 -2.34
N LYS A 50 -3.48 -5.85 -2.12
CA LYS A 50 -2.70 -5.82 -0.89
C LYS A 50 -1.78 -4.60 -0.95
N LEU A 51 -1.93 -3.67 0.00
CA LEU A 51 -1.08 -2.51 0.22
C LEU A 51 -0.10 -2.82 1.34
N THR A 52 1.19 -2.75 1.06
CA THR A 52 2.24 -2.90 2.05
C THR A 52 2.70 -1.52 2.52
N LEU A 53 2.38 -1.22 3.78
CA LEU A 53 2.75 0.01 4.48
C LEU A 53 4.03 -0.21 5.28
N TRP A 54 4.88 0.81 5.37
CA TRP A 54 6.17 0.73 6.05
C TRP A 54 6.25 1.74 7.19
N GLY A 55 6.76 1.31 8.35
CA GLY A 55 7.05 2.16 9.51
C GLY A 55 5.89 3.11 9.87
N GLU A 56 6.16 4.41 9.78
CA GLU A 56 5.24 5.49 10.19
C GLU A 56 3.95 5.55 9.35
N ASP A 57 3.97 5.07 8.10
CA ASP A 57 2.77 5.06 7.25
C ASP A 57 1.73 4.06 7.77
N ILE A 58 2.17 3.07 8.55
CA ILE A 58 1.28 2.14 9.22
C ILE A 58 0.40 2.93 10.19
N GLU A 59 0.96 3.77 11.06
CA GLU A 59 0.18 4.47 12.09
C GLU A 59 -0.73 5.57 11.52
N LYS A 60 -0.36 6.15 10.38
CA LYS A 60 -1.16 7.18 9.69
C LYS A 60 -2.47 6.64 9.11
N VAL A 61 -2.52 5.35 8.77
CA VAL A 61 -3.63 4.74 8.04
C VAL A 61 -4.46 3.85 8.96
N LYS A 62 -5.79 3.98 8.93
CA LYS A 62 -6.71 3.13 9.71
C LYS A 62 -7.72 2.41 8.81
N ASN A 63 -8.42 1.46 9.41
CA ASN A 63 -9.51 0.73 8.76
C ASN A 63 -10.67 1.68 8.49
N GLY A 64 -11.17 1.67 7.25
CA GLY A 64 -12.22 2.56 6.79
C GLY A 64 -11.73 3.89 6.23
N ASP A 65 -10.44 4.23 6.37
CA ASP A 65 -9.89 5.46 5.80
C ASP A 65 -9.77 5.37 4.29
N THR A 66 -10.12 6.46 3.61
CA THR A 66 -9.81 6.62 2.18
C THR A 66 -8.43 7.24 2.04
N VAL A 67 -7.54 6.55 1.33
CA VAL A 67 -6.15 6.99 1.09
C VAL A 67 -5.89 7.24 -0.39
N SER A 68 -5.14 8.31 -0.66
CA SER A 68 -4.54 8.62 -1.95
C SER A 68 -3.11 8.11 -1.96
N ILE A 69 -2.77 7.31 -2.96
CA ILE A 69 -1.44 6.77 -3.15
C ILE A 69 -0.90 7.32 -4.46
N GLN A 70 0.31 7.90 -4.42
CA GLN A 70 1.01 8.39 -5.60
C GLN A 70 2.42 7.80 -5.66
N GLY A 71 2.94 7.52 -6.85
CA GLY A 71 4.30 7.00 -7.02
C GLY A 71 4.54 5.60 -6.41
N ALA A 72 3.47 4.80 -6.27
CA ALA A 72 3.58 3.43 -5.81
C ALA A 72 4.05 2.49 -6.92
N TYR A 73 4.44 1.28 -6.54
CA TYR A 73 4.81 0.22 -7.45
C TYR A 73 4.18 -1.10 -7.00
N THR A 74 3.73 -1.91 -7.95
CA THR A 74 3.35 -3.29 -7.64
C THR A 74 4.57 -4.19 -7.72
N THR A 75 4.70 -5.06 -6.74
CA THR A 75 5.64 -6.18 -6.78
C THR A 75 4.86 -7.48 -6.71
N THR A 76 5.32 -8.50 -7.42
CA THR A 76 4.73 -9.83 -7.36
C THR A 76 5.56 -10.68 -6.40
N PHE A 77 4.97 -11.02 -5.26
CA PHE A 77 5.59 -11.89 -4.28
C PHE A 77 4.73 -13.15 -4.12
N ARG A 78 5.34 -14.33 -4.34
CA ARG A 78 4.64 -15.64 -4.23
C ARG A 78 3.33 -15.72 -5.05
N ASN A 79 3.34 -15.21 -6.28
CA ASN A 79 2.16 -15.10 -7.15
C ASN A 79 1.02 -14.18 -6.64
N GLU A 80 1.23 -13.42 -5.56
CA GLU A 80 0.35 -12.35 -5.14
C GLU A 80 0.93 -10.99 -5.55
N VAL A 81 0.09 -10.13 -6.12
CA VAL A 81 0.45 -8.75 -6.43
C VAL A 81 0.26 -7.89 -5.19
N GLN A 82 1.33 -7.25 -4.73
CA GLN A 82 1.34 -6.34 -3.59
C GLN A 82 1.75 -4.94 -4.06
N LEU A 83 0.95 -3.94 -3.71
CA LEU A 83 1.26 -2.53 -3.90
C LEU A 83 2.18 -2.06 -2.77
N ASN A 84 3.33 -1.50 -3.11
CA ASN A 84 4.26 -0.90 -2.16
C ASN A 84 4.44 0.58 -2.49
N VAL A 85 4.52 1.41 -1.44
CA VAL A 85 4.75 2.84 -1.56
C VAL A 85 6.19 3.13 -1.12
N PRO A 86 7.08 3.60 -2.02
CA PRO A 86 8.46 3.90 -1.66
C PRO A 86 8.55 5.22 -0.90
N LYS A 87 9.32 5.27 0.20
CA LYS A 87 9.49 6.51 1.00
C LYS A 87 10.12 7.69 0.22
N LYS A 88 10.83 7.42 -0.90
CA LYS A 88 11.54 8.43 -1.71
C LYS A 88 10.70 9.07 -2.81
N ASN A 89 9.89 8.27 -3.51
CA ASN A 89 9.11 8.70 -4.68
C ASN A 89 7.60 8.50 -4.50
N GLY A 90 7.20 7.87 -3.41
CA GLY A 90 5.82 7.58 -3.10
C GLY A 90 5.27 8.58 -2.10
N LYS A 91 4.00 8.94 -2.28
CA LYS A 91 3.21 9.68 -1.30
C LYS A 91 1.98 8.87 -0.93
N LEU A 92 1.69 8.84 0.36
CA LEU A 92 0.45 8.34 0.90
C LEU A 92 -0.21 9.45 1.71
N GLU A 93 -1.44 9.80 1.35
CA GLU A 93 -2.23 10.83 2.02
C GLU A 93 -3.61 10.28 2.37
N VAL A 94 -4.04 10.45 3.61
CA VAL A 94 -5.42 10.11 4.02
C VAL A 94 -6.33 11.26 3.62
N ILE A 95 -7.34 10.97 2.79
CA ILE A 95 -8.27 11.96 2.25
C ILE A 95 -9.52 12.09 3.13
N SER A 96 -9.96 11.01 3.77
CA SER A 96 -11.26 10.97 4.47
C SER A 96 -11.19 10.07 5.71
N ASN A 97 -11.78 10.54 6.83
CA ASN A 97 -11.95 9.85 8.12
C ASN A 97 -13.42 9.92 8.57
#